data_AF-A0A839QSZ7-F1
#
_entry.id   AF-A0A839QSZ7-F1
#
_cell.length_a   1.000
_cell.length_b   1.000
_cell.length_c   1.000
_cell.angle_alpha   90.00
_cell.angle_beta   90.00
_cell.angle_gamma   90.00
#
_symmetry.space_group_name_H-M   'P 1'
#
loop_
_entity.id
_entity.type
_entity.pdbx_description
1 polymer ?
#
loop_
_entity_poly.entity_id
_entity_poly.type
_entity_poly.pdbx_seq_one_letter_code
_entity_poly.pdbx_strand_id
1 'polypeptide(L)'
;MQWVIILIIAPEESLTSTRPFIDAVVRSLQIDDDATSDDAVALRLTLALHGCGAPTDLFPLLTDPQHLARWYGTVTVDGGEGGAFTAPGGVHGTIRSVQSPHRVDLTWEYEGRADELTLRIDPTDDGSSSLLIEHSLAMPAEVFAQYGPGAAALGWEIALMGFARYAEIGGDASIAACAADLPAPDPVWLASEDGAQTVRAWAIRWAAAAIAAGVPEARARVGEENTVRAYIPQAAQS
;
A
#
# COMPACT_ATOMS: atom_id res chain seq x y z
N MET A 1 31.66 32.09 43.92
CA MET A 1 30.46 32.74 43.34
C MET A 1 30.48 32.39 41.86
N GLN A 2 29.94 31.25 41.41
CA GLN A 2 28.52 30.94 41.16
C GLN A 2 27.81 32.05 40.40
N TRP A 3 27.47 31.81 39.13
CA TRP A 3 26.09 31.68 38.63
C TRP A 3 26.11 30.75 37.40
N VAL A 4 25.32 29.69 37.48
CA VAL A 4 25.07 28.69 36.42
C VAL A 4 23.75 29.09 35.75
N ILE A 5 23.73 29.24 34.43
CA ILE A 5 22.49 29.35 33.64
C ILE A 5 22.28 27.97 33.02
N ILE A 6 21.31 27.22 33.56
CA ILE A 6 20.81 25.99 32.96
C ILE A 6 19.83 26.41 31.87
N LEU A 7 20.29 26.40 30.61
CA LEU A 7 19.41 26.37 29.45
C LEU A 7 18.91 24.93 29.32
N ILE A 8 17.67 24.70 29.75
CA ILE A 8 16.92 23.49 29.42
C ILE A 8 16.65 23.58 27.91
N ILE A 9 17.52 22.95 27.13
CA ILE A 9 17.24 22.63 25.73
C ILE A 9 16.11 21.59 25.79
N ALA A 10 14.88 22.00 25.45
CA ALA A 10 13.84 21.04 25.11
C ALA A 10 14.40 20.14 24.02
N PRO A 11 14.25 18.81 24.10
CA PRO A 11 14.72 17.95 23.03
C PRO A 11 13.96 18.37 21.77
N GLU A 12 14.68 18.75 20.71
CA GLU A 12 14.16 18.58 19.37
C GLU A 12 13.76 17.11 19.27
N GLU A 13 12.46 16.84 19.30
CA GLU A 13 11.95 15.56 18.83
C GLU A 13 12.36 15.46 17.38
N SER A 14 13.41 14.69 17.17
CA SER A 14 13.95 14.40 15.86
C SER A 14 12.82 13.82 15.00
N LEU A 15 12.50 14.49 13.88
CA LEU A 15 11.65 13.97 12.80
C LEU A 15 12.28 12.77 12.06
N THR A 16 13.24 12.08 12.70
CA THR A 16 13.88 10.83 12.29
C THR A 16 13.39 9.68 13.15
N SER A 17 12.07 9.52 13.27
CA SER A 17 11.55 8.17 13.53
C SER A 17 11.58 7.44 12.19
N THR A 18 12.69 6.77 11.90
CA THR A 18 12.76 5.82 10.79
C THR A 18 11.68 4.78 11.06
N ARG A 19 10.55 4.85 10.35
CA ARG A 19 9.45 3.89 10.49
C ARG A 19 9.83 2.69 9.62
N PRO A 20 10.37 1.60 10.18
CA PRO A 20 11.12 0.60 9.41
C PRO A 20 10.27 -0.03 8.31
N PHE A 21 8.98 -0.24 8.56
CA PHE A 21 8.06 -0.77 7.56
C PHE A 21 7.76 0.20 6.42
N ILE A 22 7.64 1.51 6.70
CA ILE A 22 7.40 2.48 5.63
C ILE A 22 8.58 2.48 4.66
N ASP A 23 9.80 2.37 5.17
CA ASP A 23 11.02 2.32 4.37
C ASP A 23 11.27 0.93 3.75
N ALA A 24 10.74 -0.14 4.34
CA ALA A 24 10.84 -1.51 3.80
C ALA A 24 10.00 -1.71 2.53
N VAL A 25 8.99 -0.88 2.30
CA VAL A 25 8.18 -0.93 1.08
C VAL A 25 8.83 -0.08 -0.02
N VAL A 26 9.28 -0.74 -1.09
CA VAL A 26 9.74 -0.07 -2.30
C VAL A 26 8.51 0.27 -3.15
N ARG A 27 8.44 1.52 -3.62
CA ARG A 27 7.30 2.05 -4.37
C ARG A 27 7.78 2.55 -5.72
N SER A 28 7.01 2.28 -6.76
CA SER A 28 7.21 2.93 -8.05
C SER A 28 5.87 3.33 -8.65
N LEU A 29 5.94 4.38 -9.46
CA LEU A 29 4.86 4.82 -10.32
C LEU A 29 5.43 4.90 -11.74
N GLN A 30 4.69 4.33 -12.69
CA GLN A 30 4.90 4.57 -14.11
C GLN A 30 3.63 5.21 -14.67
N ILE A 31 3.82 6.21 -15.52
CA ILE A 31 2.74 6.85 -16.28
C ILE A 31 2.98 6.46 -17.74
N ASP A 32 1.97 5.88 -18.36
CA ASP A 32 2.00 5.54 -19.78
C ASP A 32 1.42 6.72 -20.57
N ASP A 33 2.30 7.55 -21.12
CA ASP A 33 1.92 8.74 -21.88
C ASP A 33 1.16 8.38 -23.17
N ASP A 34 1.43 7.22 -23.78
CA ASP A 34 0.78 6.77 -25.02
C ASP A 34 -0.63 6.25 -24.76
N ALA A 35 -0.87 5.65 -23.59
CA ALA A 35 -2.19 5.19 -23.15
C ALA A 35 -3.01 6.25 -22.40
N THR A 36 -2.39 7.39 -22.04
CA THR A 36 -3.06 8.52 -21.38
C THR A 36 -3.89 9.32 -22.38
N SER A 37 -5.01 9.86 -21.91
CA SER A 37 -5.95 10.68 -22.67
C SER A 37 -6.35 11.92 -21.89
N ASP A 38 -7.15 12.81 -22.50
CA ASP A 38 -7.67 14.00 -21.81
C ASP A 38 -8.55 13.64 -20.58
N ASP A 39 -9.22 12.50 -20.62
CA ASP A 39 -10.17 12.07 -19.59
C ASP A 39 -9.56 11.13 -18.54
N ALA A 40 -8.43 10.49 -18.85
CA ALA A 40 -7.83 9.49 -17.96
C ALA A 40 -6.30 9.41 -18.10
N VAL A 41 -5.62 9.22 -16.97
CA VAL A 41 -4.19 8.97 -16.87
C VAL A 41 -3.95 7.48 -16.69
N ALA A 42 -3.20 6.88 -17.60
CA ALA A 42 -2.82 5.47 -17.52
C ALA A 42 -1.62 5.31 -16.58
N LEU A 43 -1.82 4.54 -15.51
CA LEU A 43 -0.87 4.38 -14.42
C LEU A 43 -0.56 2.91 -14.18
N ARG A 44 0.67 2.66 -13.76
CA ARG A 44 1.06 1.41 -13.10
C ARG A 44 1.73 1.76 -11.80
N LEU A 45 1.10 1.35 -10.70
CA LEU A 45 1.66 1.50 -9.35
C LEU A 45 2.18 0.15 -8.87
N THR A 46 3.34 0.17 -8.22
CA THR A 46 3.96 -1.03 -7.66
C THR A 46 4.34 -0.79 -6.21
N LEU A 47 4.02 -1.77 -5.36
CA LEU A 47 4.48 -1.86 -3.98
C LEU A 47 5.21 -3.19 -3.82
N ALA A 48 6.46 -3.15 -3.39
CA ALA A 48 7.27 -4.33 -3.12
C ALA A 48 7.74 -4.34 -1.67
N LEU A 49 7.45 -5.43 -0.97
CA LEU A 49 7.91 -5.70 0.39
C LEU A 49 8.94 -6.82 0.34
N HIS A 50 10.12 -6.58 0.90
CA HIS A 50 11.26 -7.50 0.85
C HIS A 50 11.49 -8.19 2.19
N GLY A 51 12.36 -9.21 2.21
CA GLY A 51 12.71 -9.91 3.45
C GLY A 51 11.60 -10.84 3.96
N CYS A 52 10.66 -11.22 3.10
CA CYS A 52 9.55 -12.09 3.46
C CYS A 52 9.97 -13.57 3.51
N GLY A 53 9.14 -14.39 4.15
CA GLY A 53 9.29 -15.86 4.17
C GLY A 53 9.16 -16.53 2.80
N ALA A 54 9.14 -17.86 2.79
CA ALA A 54 9.11 -18.61 1.54
C ALA A 54 7.80 -18.39 0.76
N PRO A 55 7.81 -18.43 -0.59
CA PRO A 55 6.60 -18.23 -1.38
C PRO A 55 5.49 -19.23 -1.04
N THR A 56 5.83 -20.48 -0.72
CA THR A 56 4.88 -21.52 -0.32
C THR A 56 4.11 -21.18 0.95
N ASP A 57 4.68 -20.36 1.83
CA ASP A 57 4.05 -19.98 3.09
C ASP A 57 3.24 -18.68 2.92
N LEU A 58 3.73 -17.76 2.10
CA LEU A 58 3.08 -16.47 1.84
C LEU A 58 1.87 -16.61 0.90
N PHE A 59 1.96 -17.47 -0.12
CA PHE A 59 0.95 -17.57 -1.16
C PHE A 59 -0.45 -17.92 -0.63
N PRO A 60 -0.63 -18.91 0.27
CA PRO A 60 -1.92 -19.18 0.87
C PRO A 60 -2.53 -17.99 1.61
N LEU A 61 -1.71 -17.14 2.23
CA LEU A 61 -2.20 -15.95 2.94
C LEU A 61 -2.81 -14.90 2.00
N LEU A 62 -2.39 -14.90 0.74
CA LEU A 62 -2.84 -13.98 -0.31
C LEU A 62 -4.01 -14.55 -1.13
N THR A 63 -4.16 -15.88 -1.18
CA THR A 63 -5.13 -16.53 -2.08
C THR A 63 -6.28 -17.24 -1.38
N ASP A 64 -6.10 -17.68 -0.13
CA ASP A 64 -7.17 -18.35 0.62
C ASP A 64 -8.14 -17.30 1.20
N PRO A 65 -9.45 -17.35 0.86
CA PRO A 65 -10.47 -16.48 1.44
C PRO A 65 -10.49 -16.45 2.96
N GLN A 66 -10.15 -17.55 3.64
CA GLN A 66 -10.11 -17.63 5.10
C GLN A 66 -8.98 -16.78 5.68
N HIS A 67 -7.81 -16.76 5.02
CA HIS A 67 -6.69 -15.91 5.41
C HIS A 67 -6.95 -14.45 5.05
N LEU A 68 -7.46 -14.18 3.84
CA LEU A 68 -7.85 -12.83 3.39
C LEU A 68 -8.83 -12.17 4.37
N ALA A 69 -9.82 -12.93 4.88
CA ALA A 69 -10.77 -12.44 5.88
C ALA A 69 -10.13 -11.96 7.20
N ARG A 70 -8.87 -12.33 7.48
CA ARG A 70 -8.17 -11.92 8.70
C ARG A 70 -7.42 -10.61 8.58
N TRP A 71 -7.00 -10.22 7.37
CA TRP A 71 -6.14 -9.05 7.19
C TRP A 71 -6.62 -8.07 6.12
N TYR A 72 -7.36 -8.53 5.12
CA TYR A 72 -7.90 -7.70 4.04
C TYR A 72 -9.41 -7.45 4.20
N GLY A 73 -10.15 -8.51 4.54
CA GLY A 73 -11.60 -8.53 4.66
C GLY A 73 -12.22 -9.69 3.89
N THR A 74 -13.54 -9.85 3.97
CA THR A 74 -14.22 -10.99 3.36
C THR A 74 -14.16 -10.92 1.84
N VAL A 75 -13.41 -11.83 1.24
CA VAL A 75 -13.37 -12.08 -0.20
C VAL A 75 -14.18 -13.34 -0.50
N THR A 76 -15.12 -13.26 -1.44
CA THR A 76 -15.85 -14.43 -1.94
C THR A 76 -15.32 -14.77 -3.32
N VAL A 77 -15.04 -16.03 -3.57
CA VAL A 77 -14.55 -16.52 -4.87
C VAL A 77 -15.50 -17.61 -5.37
N ASP A 78 -15.92 -17.49 -6.63
CA ASP A 78 -16.68 -18.50 -7.35
C ASP A 78 -15.79 -19.14 -8.42
N GLY A 79 -15.21 -20.29 -8.08
CA GLY A 79 -14.29 -21.04 -8.95
C GLY A 79 -12.81 -20.78 -8.68
N GLY A 80 -11.96 -21.21 -9.61
CA GLY A 80 -10.51 -20.98 -9.58
C GLY A 80 -10.10 -19.99 -10.67
N GLU A 81 -9.09 -20.35 -11.46
CA GLU A 81 -8.77 -19.61 -12.69
C GLU A 81 -9.99 -19.52 -13.62
N GLY A 82 -10.25 -18.31 -14.14
CA GLY A 82 -11.45 -17.94 -14.89
C GLY A 82 -12.68 -17.64 -14.02
N GLY A 83 -12.61 -17.87 -12.70
CA GLY A 83 -13.69 -17.62 -11.74
C GLY A 83 -13.83 -16.16 -11.35
N ALA A 84 -14.99 -15.80 -10.82
CA ALA A 84 -15.27 -14.44 -10.35
C ALA A 84 -14.94 -14.29 -8.87
N PHE A 85 -14.59 -13.08 -8.43
CA PHE A 85 -14.46 -12.75 -7.02
C PHE A 85 -15.21 -11.46 -6.67
N THR A 86 -15.53 -11.32 -5.39
CA THR A 86 -16.04 -10.08 -4.79
C THR A 86 -15.24 -9.78 -3.54
N ALA A 87 -14.80 -8.54 -3.41
CA ALA A 87 -13.98 -8.05 -2.32
C ALA A 87 -14.67 -6.86 -1.60
N PRO A 88 -14.20 -6.48 -0.39
CA PRO A 88 -14.74 -5.34 0.33
C PRO A 88 -14.73 -4.04 -0.50
N GLY A 89 -15.62 -3.12 -0.18
CA GLY A 89 -15.71 -1.83 -0.87
C GLY A 89 -16.43 -1.86 -2.23
N GLY A 90 -17.11 -2.97 -2.57
CA GLY A 90 -17.84 -3.09 -3.84
C GLY A 90 -16.93 -3.39 -5.03
N VAL A 91 -15.74 -3.93 -4.76
CA VAL A 91 -14.82 -4.42 -5.79
C VAL A 91 -15.26 -5.79 -6.26
N HIS A 92 -15.26 -5.99 -7.57
CA HIS A 92 -15.48 -7.28 -8.21
C HIS A 92 -14.33 -7.57 -9.18
N GLY A 93 -14.27 -8.79 -9.71
CA GLY A 93 -13.30 -9.10 -10.76
C GLY A 93 -13.26 -10.57 -11.10
N THR A 94 -12.32 -10.92 -11.96
CA THR A 94 -12.08 -12.27 -12.46
C THR A 94 -10.66 -12.70 -12.15
N ILE A 95 -10.47 -13.92 -11.65
CA ILE A 95 -9.16 -14.54 -11.51
C ILE A 95 -8.68 -14.96 -12.90
N ARG A 96 -7.65 -14.30 -13.43
CA ARG A 96 -7.19 -14.51 -14.81
C ARG A 96 -6.22 -15.67 -14.92
N SER A 97 -5.25 -15.75 -14.00
CA SER A 97 -4.29 -16.85 -13.94
C SER A 97 -3.78 -17.07 -12.53
N VAL A 98 -3.52 -18.34 -12.18
CA VAL A 98 -2.92 -18.73 -10.90
C VAL A 98 -1.69 -19.60 -11.16
N GLN A 99 -0.51 -19.08 -10.82
CA GLN A 99 0.78 -19.77 -10.94
C GLN A 99 1.37 -19.96 -9.54
N SER A 100 0.80 -20.90 -8.78
CA SER A 100 1.23 -21.19 -7.41
C SER A 100 2.68 -21.69 -7.36
N PRO A 101 3.50 -21.28 -6.37
CA PRO A 101 3.20 -20.32 -5.28
C PRO A 101 3.68 -18.88 -5.59
N HIS A 102 3.79 -18.49 -6.85
CA HIS A 102 4.52 -17.29 -7.26
C HIS A 102 3.66 -16.14 -7.75
N ARG A 103 2.51 -16.41 -8.37
CA ARG A 103 1.77 -15.33 -9.04
C ARG A 103 0.28 -15.57 -9.13
N VAL A 104 -0.49 -14.49 -8.99
CA VAL A 104 -1.90 -14.42 -9.33
C VAL A 104 -2.15 -13.15 -10.13
N ASP A 105 -2.86 -13.28 -11.25
CA ASP A 105 -3.32 -12.15 -12.06
C ASP A 105 -4.85 -12.07 -11.99
N LEU A 106 -5.37 -10.88 -11.82
CA LEU A 106 -6.78 -10.60 -11.55
C LEU A 106 -7.21 -9.37 -12.35
N THR A 107 -8.47 -9.35 -12.81
CA THR A 107 -9.10 -8.05 -13.09
C THR A 107 -9.54 -7.41 -11.79
N TRP A 108 -9.52 -6.08 -11.74
CA TRP A 108 -9.94 -5.30 -10.59
C TRP A 108 -11.00 -4.28 -11.01
N GLU A 109 -12.26 -4.62 -10.79
CA GLU A 109 -13.40 -3.84 -11.26
C GLU A 109 -13.98 -3.01 -10.12
N TYR A 110 -13.88 -1.69 -10.26
CA TYR A 110 -14.32 -0.73 -9.26
C TYR A 110 -14.77 0.57 -9.94
N GLU A 111 -15.93 1.11 -9.52
CA GLU A 111 -16.51 2.34 -10.08
C GLU A 111 -16.61 2.35 -11.62
N GLY A 112 -16.93 1.19 -12.23
CA GLY A 112 -17.06 1.05 -13.68
C GLY A 112 -15.73 0.99 -14.44
N ARG A 113 -14.58 0.99 -13.75
CA ARG A 113 -13.27 0.71 -14.34
C ARG A 113 -12.98 -0.78 -14.29
N ALA A 114 -12.19 -1.24 -15.25
CA ALA A 114 -11.64 -2.60 -15.28
C ALA A 114 -10.12 -2.48 -15.32
N ASP A 115 -9.51 -2.55 -14.14
CA ASP A 115 -8.08 -2.46 -13.95
C ASP A 115 -7.46 -3.86 -13.96
N GLU A 116 -6.13 -3.94 -14.03
CA GLU A 116 -5.38 -5.20 -13.92
C GLU A 116 -4.56 -5.20 -12.62
N LEU A 117 -4.63 -6.31 -11.88
CA LEU A 117 -3.91 -6.49 -10.62
C LEU A 117 -3.09 -7.78 -10.66
N THR A 118 -1.79 -7.65 -10.41
CA THR A 118 -0.87 -8.77 -10.27
C THR A 118 -0.32 -8.81 -8.86
N LEU A 119 -0.46 -9.97 -8.21
CA LEU A 119 0.26 -10.31 -6.99
C LEU A 119 1.39 -11.27 -7.36
N ARG A 120 2.61 -10.98 -6.92
CA ARG A 120 3.79 -11.79 -7.23
C ARG A 120 4.68 -12.00 -6.02
N ILE A 121 5.28 -13.18 -5.92
CA ILE A 121 6.23 -13.55 -4.87
C ILE A 121 7.49 -14.10 -5.51
N ASP A 122 8.58 -13.35 -5.42
CA ASP A 122 9.87 -13.69 -6.02
C ASP A 122 10.89 -14.06 -4.95
N PRO A 123 11.53 -15.23 -5.05
CA PRO A 123 12.69 -15.56 -4.21
C PRO A 123 13.84 -14.58 -4.44
N THR A 124 14.58 -14.28 -3.38
CA THR A 124 15.81 -13.47 -3.43
C THR A 124 17.05 -14.31 -3.10
N ASP A 125 18.24 -13.81 -3.47
CA ASP A 125 19.50 -14.54 -3.32
C ASP A 125 19.88 -14.86 -1.86
N ASP A 126 19.35 -14.09 -0.91
CA ASP A 126 19.56 -14.29 0.54
C ASP A 126 18.62 -15.35 1.15
N GLY A 127 17.78 -15.99 0.31
CA GLY A 127 16.82 -17.01 0.73
C GLY A 127 15.50 -16.46 1.27
N SER A 128 15.31 -15.14 1.29
CA SER A 128 14.02 -14.51 1.54
C SER A 128 13.18 -14.38 0.25
N SER A 129 12.05 -13.70 0.32
CA SER A 129 11.23 -13.37 -0.86
C SER A 129 10.81 -11.91 -0.88
N SER A 130 10.45 -11.44 -2.07
CA SER A 130 9.77 -10.16 -2.30
C SER A 130 8.31 -10.40 -2.65
N LEU A 131 7.40 -9.83 -1.86
CA LEU A 131 5.99 -9.71 -2.23
C LEU A 131 5.78 -8.42 -3.01
N LEU A 132 5.20 -8.53 -4.20
CA LEU A 132 4.91 -7.42 -5.09
C LEU A 132 3.42 -7.35 -5.40
N ILE A 133 2.88 -6.14 -5.31
CA ILE A 133 1.56 -5.74 -5.81
C ILE A 133 1.81 -4.81 -6.98
N GLU A 134 1.33 -5.16 -8.17
CA GLU A 134 1.29 -4.28 -9.34
C GLU A 134 -0.17 -4.05 -9.72
N HIS A 135 -0.59 -2.79 -9.75
CA HIS A 135 -1.93 -2.39 -10.16
C HIS A 135 -1.82 -1.43 -11.34
N SER A 136 -2.33 -1.86 -12.49
CA SER A 136 -2.40 -1.06 -13.71
C SER A 136 -3.84 -0.57 -13.90
N LEU A 137 -4.02 0.74 -14.03
CA LEU A 137 -5.34 1.38 -14.05
C LEU A 137 -5.38 2.61 -14.95
N ALA A 138 -6.56 2.94 -15.45
CA ALA A 138 -6.85 4.21 -16.10
C ALA A 138 -7.59 5.13 -15.11
N MET A 139 -6.85 5.98 -14.39
CA MET A 139 -7.43 6.87 -13.39
C MET A 139 -8.06 8.09 -14.06
N PRO A 140 -9.29 8.52 -13.70
CA PRO A 140 -9.85 9.76 -14.22
C PRO A 140 -8.90 10.94 -14.04
N ALA A 141 -8.70 11.75 -15.08
CA ALA A 141 -7.70 12.81 -15.09
C ALA A 141 -7.96 13.86 -14.00
N GLU A 142 -9.23 14.13 -13.69
CA GLU A 142 -9.65 15.00 -12.59
C GLU A 142 -9.26 14.44 -11.21
N VAL A 143 -9.43 13.12 -11.00
CA VAL A 143 -9.05 12.45 -9.75
C VAL A 143 -7.53 12.48 -9.60
N PHE A 144 -6.79 12.18 -10.67
CA PHE A 144 -5.33 12.26 -10.65
C PHE A 144 -4.83 13.70 -10.43
N ALA A 145 -5.50 14.70 -11.00
CA ALA A 145 -5.18 16.10 -10.75
C ALA A 145 -5.38 16.50 -9.28
N GLN A 146 -6.47 16.00 -8.68
CA GLN A 146 -6.85 16.37 -7.32
C GLN A 146 -6.06 15.63 -6.25
N TYR A 147 -5.83 14.33 -6.43
CA TYR A 147 -5.27 13.46 -5.38
C TYR A 147 -3.95 12.81 -5.79
N GLY A 148 -3.56 12.87 -7.06
CA GLY A 148 -2.38 12.16 -7.57
C GLY A 148 -2.50 10.64 -7.42
N PRO A 149 -1.37 9.90 -7.42
CA PRO A 149 -1.38 8.45 -7.27
C PRO A 149 -1.87 7.98 -5.89
N GLY A 150 -1.90 8.86 -4.88
CA GLY A 150 -2.37 8.56 -3.54
C GLY A 150 -3.82 8.05 -3.50
N ALA A 151 -4.66 8.46 -4.45
CA ALA A 151 -6.04 7.99 -4.57
C ALA A 151 -6.17 6.47 -4.77
N ALA A 152 -5.22 5.85 -5.49
CA ALA A 152 -5.21 4.41 -5.71
C ALA A 152 -4.25 3.69 -4.75
N ALA A 153 -3.19 4.36 -4.30
CA ALA A 153 -2.10 3.70 -3.62
C ALA A 153 -2.28 3.53 -2.10
N LEU A 154 -2.93 4.46 -1.39
CA LEU A 154 -3.02 4.40 0.07
C LEU A 154 -3.83 3.19 0.56
N GLY A 155 -4.83 2.75 -0.20
CA GLY A 155 -5.53 1.50 0.09
C GLY A 155 -4.58 0.29 0.10
N TRP A 156 -3.63 0.24 -0.83
CA TRP A 156 -2.62 -0.81 -0.89
C TRP A 156 -1.58 -0.73 0.24
N GLU A 157 -1.21 0.48 0.68
CA GLU A 157 -0.34 0.66 1.86
C GLU A 157 -0.98 0.05 3.13
N ILE A 158 -2.26 0.36 3.35
CA ILE A 158 -3.05 -0.15 4.47
C ILE A 158 -3.17 -1.68 4.38
N ALA A 159 -3.51 -2.20 3.20
CA ALA A 159 -3.65 -3.62 2.96
C ALA A 159 -2.31 -4.36 3.20
N LEU A 160 -1.20 -3.83 2.68
CA LEU A 160 0.13 -4.42 2.83
C LEU A 160 0.61 -4.40 4.28
N MET A 161 0.30 -3.35 5.05
CA MET A 161 0.56 -3.31 6.50
C MET A 161 -0.26 -4.37 7.24
N GLY A 162 -1.55 -4.52 6.90
CA GLY A 162 -2.42 -5.54 7.48
C GLY A 162 -1.90 -6.95 7.20
N PHE A 163 -1.47 -7.20 5.96
CA PHE A 163 -0.82 -8.44 5.55
C PHE A 163 0.46 -8.71 6.36
N ALA A 164 1.39 -7.76 6.42
CA ALA A 164 2.67 -7.93 7.09
C ALA A 164 2.48 -8.25 8.58
N ARG A 165 1.55 -7.55 9.25
CA ARG A 165 1.16 -7.85 10.64
C ARG A 165 0.56 -9.25 10.78
N TYR A 166 -0.31 -9.66 9.87
CA TYR A 166 -0.94 -10.98 9.94
C TYR A 166 0.07 -12.12 9.73
N ALA A 167 0.99 -11.95 8.78
CA ALA A 167 2.08 -12.88 8.51
C ALA A 167 3.02 -13.04 9.73
N GLU A 168 3.24 -11.96 10.49
CA GLU A 168 3.99 -11.99 11.76
C GLU A 168 3.28 -12.75 12.87
N ILE A 169 1.99 -12.48 13.08
CA ILE A 169 1.28 -12.91 14.29
C ILE A 169 0.69 -14.33 14.18
N GLY A 170 0.37 -14.83 12.98
CA GLY A 170 -0.18 -16.18 12.86
C GLY A 170 -0.88 -16.52 11.56
N GLY A 171 -0.11 -16.74 10.50
CA GLY A 171 -0.37 -17.93 9.68
C GLY A 171 -0.06 -19.18 10.52
N ASP A 172 -0.59 -20.35 10.19
CA ASP A 172 -0.50 -21.58 11.02
C ASP A 172 0.93 -22.07 11.36
N ALA A 173 1.97 -21.38 10.89
CA ALA A 173 3.35 -21.44 11.36
C ALA A 173 3.93 -20.00 11.39
N SER A 174 4.89 -19.71 12.27
CA SER A 174 5.63 -18.43 12.24
C SER A 174 6.35 -18.32 10.90
N ILE A 175 5.79 -17.52 10.00
CA ILE A 175 6.43 -17.13 8.75
C ILE A 175 7.41 -16.04 9.12
N ALA A 176 8.64 -16.10 8.58
CA ALA A 176 9.59 -15.00 8.70
C ALA A 176 8.92 -13.75 8.11
N ALA A 177 8.41 -12.89 8.98
CA ALA A 177 7.61 -11.75 8.57
C ALA A 177 8.50 -10.70 7.95
N CYS A 178 8.03 -10.10 6.85
CA CYS A 178 8.77 -9.08 6.12
C CYS A 178 9.01 -7.81 6.96
N ALA A 179 8.26 -7.67 8.05
CA ALA A 179 8.41 -6.62 9.05
C ALA A 179 7.84 -7.12 10.38
N ALA A 180 8.24 -6.45 11.47
CA ALA A 180 7.85 -6.80 12.83
C ALA A 180 7.23 -5.61 13.58
N ASP A 181 6.51 -5.90 14.66
CA ASP A 181 5.93 -4.95 15.60
C ASP A 181 4.97 -3.94 14.94
N LEU A 182 4.18 -4.38 13.96
CA LEU A 182 3.27 -3.50 13.23
C LEU A 182 1.95 -3.30 13.97
N PRO A 183 1.40 -2.07 14.03
CA PRO A 183 0.05 -1.84 14.54
C PRO A 183 -1.00 -2.47 13.62
N ALA A 184 -2.19 -2.76 14.16
CA ALA A 184 -3.32 -3.11 13.31
C ALA A 184 -3.79 -1.86 12.56
N PRO A 185 -3.84 -1.84 11.22
CA PRO A 185 -4.26 -0.66 10.47
C PRO A 185 -5.80 -0.54 10.43
N ASP A 186 -6.42 -0.65 11.60
CA ASP A 186 -7.86 -0.53 11.77
C ASP A 186 -8.31 0.95 11.83
N PRO A 187 -9.62 1.25 11.73
CA PRO A 187 -10.10 2.63 11.75
C PRO A 187 -9.74 3.42 13.02
N VAL A 188 -9.53 2.75 14.15
CA VAL A 188 -9.15 3.41 15.41
C VAL A 188 -7.69 3.84 15.35
N TRP A 189 -6.80 2.96 14.90
CA TRP A 189 -5.39 3.31 14.73
C TRP A 189 -5.19 4.35 13.61
N LEU A 190 -5.89 4.21 12.48
CA LEU A 190 -5.82 5.19 11.38
C LEU A 190 -6.27 6.61 11.81
N ALA A 191 -7.19 6.71 12.78
CA ALA A 191 -7.64 7.97 13.36
C ALA A 191 -6.72 8.50 14.48
N SER A 192 -5.73 7.72 14.93
CA SER A 192 -4.74 8.14 15.93
C SER A 192 -3.66 9.02 15.32
N GLU A 193 -2.89 9.71 16.17
CA GLU A 193 -1.72 10.49 15.74
C GLU A 193 -0.69 9.63 14.99
N ASP A 194 -0.48 8.39 15.44
CA ASP A 194 0.47 7.48 14.81
C ASP A 194 0.03 7.03 13.41
N GLY A 195 -1.26 6.72 13.25
CA GLY A 195 -1.88 6.42 11.96
C GLY A 195 -1.84 7.63 11.02
N ALA A 196 -2.16 8.81 11.53
CA ALA A 196 -2.11 10.07 10.80
C ALA A 196 -0.69 10.37 10.29
N GLN A 197 0.33 10.21 11.11
CA GLN A 197 1.73 10.36 10.71
C GLN A 197 2.15 9.32 9.67
N THR A 198 1.70 8.07 9.78
CA THR A 198 1.97 7.03 8.78
C THR A 198 1.35 7.38 7.43
N VAL A 199 0.09 7.81 7.41
CA VAL A 199 -0.61 8.25 6.20
C VAL A 199 0.12 9.42 5.53
N ARG A 200 0.58 10.42 6.30
CA ARG A 200 1.40 11.52 5.77
C ARG A 200 2.69 11.00 5.15
N ALA A 201 3.38 10.09 5.82
CA ALA A 201 4.62 9.50 5.34
C ALA A 201 4.43 8.70 4.03
N TRP A 202 3.31 8.00 3.86
CA TRP A 202 2.95 7.35 2.61
C TRP A 202 2.64 8.34 1.50
N ALA A 203 1.83 9.36 1.77
CA ALA A 203 1.49 10.39 0.79
C ALA A 203 2.74 11.13 0.26
N ILE A 204 3.68 11.48 1.14
CA ILE A 204 4.97 12.09 0.77
C ILE A 204 5.74 11.19 -0.22
N ARG A 205 5.79 9.88 0.04
CA ARG A 205 6.53 8.92 -0.81
C ARG A 205 5.84 8.72 -2.16
N TRP A 206 4.52 8.72 -2.21
CA TRP A 206 3.78 8.66 -3.46
C TRP A 206 3.87 9.94 -4.28
N ALA A 207 3.96 11.11 -3.64
CA ALA A 207 4.27 12.36 -4.32
C ALA A 207 5.71 12.36 -4.87
N ALA A 208 6.67 11.83 -4.13
CA ALA A 208 8.03 11.64 -4.64
C ALA A 208 8.07 10.69 -5.85
N ALA A 209 7.33 9.59 -5.81
CA ALA A 209 7.19 8.66 -6.94
C ALA A 209 6.52 9.34 -8.16
N ALA A 210 5.51 10.18 -7.94
CA ALA A 210 4.88 10.98 -9.00
C ALA A 210 5.87 11.94 -9.67
N ILE A 211 6.69 12.63 -8.86
CA ILE A 211 7.73 13.54 -9.37
C ILE A 211 8.75 12.76 -10.21
N ALA A 212 9.20 11.60 -9.71
CA ALA A 212 10.11 10.73 -10.44
C ALA A 212 9.51 10.22 -11.77
N ALA A 213 8.19 10.04 -11.83
CA ALA A 213 7.44 9.67 -13.02
C ALA A 213 7.11 10.86 -13.94
N GLY A 214 7.62 12.07 -13.67
CA GLY A 214 7.49 13.24 -14.55
C GLY A 214 6.35 14.21 -14.19
N VAL A 215 5.60 13.97 -13.11
CA VAL A 215 4.59 14.93 -12.63
C VAL A 215 5.28 16.18 -12.08
N PRO A 216 4.87 17.41 -12.49
CA PRO A 216 5.43 18.63 -11.94
C PRO A 216 5.30 18.67 -10.41
N GLU A 217 6.38 19.03 -9.71
CA GLU A 217 6.44 18.99 -8.24
C GLU A 217 5.25 19.71 -7.58
N ALA A 218 4.93 20.93 -8.02
CA ALA A 218 3.80 21.68 -7.47
C ALA A 218 2.48 20.90 -7.55
N ARG A 219 2.25 20.15 -8.63
CA ARG A 219 1.04 19.32 -8.80
C ARG A 219 1.10 18.07 -7.92
N ALA A 220 2.25 17.41 -7.83
CA ALA A 220 2.43 16.26 -6.95
C ALA A 220 2.18 16.62 -5.48
N ARG A 221 2.62 17.79 -5.02
CA ARG A 221 2.38 18.28 -3.65
C ARG A 221 0.92 18.63 -3.38
N VAL A 222 0.18 19.16 -4.36
CA VAL A 222 -1.27 19.34 -4.22
C VAL A 222 -1.98 17.99 -4.04
N GLY A 223 -1.61 16.98 -4.82
CA GLY A 223 -2.14 15.62 -4.68
C GLY A 223 -1.82 15.00 -3.31
N GLU A 224 -0.59 15.19 -2.83
CA GLU A 224 -0.16 14.79 -1.48
C GLU A 224 -1.07 15.36 -0.40
N GLU A 225 -1.23 16.69 -0.35
CA GLU A 225 -2.00 17.37 0.68
C GLU A 225 -3.48 16.96 0.67
N ASN A 226 -4.05 16.83 -0.52
CA ASN A 226 -5.45 16.43 -0.68
C ASN A 226 -5.68 14.97 -0.28
N THR A 227 -4.75 14.08 -0.62
CA THR A 227 -4.77 12.67 -0.19
C THR A 227 -4.69 12.57 1.34
N VAL A 228 -3.77 13.30 1.97
CA VAL A 228 -3.66 13.35 3.44
C VAL A 228 -4.99 13.83 4.06
N ARG A 229 -5.60 14.88 3.51
CA ARG A 229 -6.87 15.41 4.01
C ARG A 229 -8.04 14.45 3.85
N ALA A 230 -8.02 13.61 2.81
CA ALA A 230 -9.06 12.60 2.59
C ALA A 230 -9.01 11.47 3.63
N TYR A 231 -7.81 11.10 4.09
CA TYR A 231 -7.62 10.01 5.06
C TYR A 231 -7.57 10.46 6.52
N ILE A 232 -7.20 11.71 6.79
CA ILE A 232 -7.05 12.26 8.14
C ILE A 232 -8.11 13.37 8.33
N PRO A 233 -9.23 13.08 9.01
CA PRO A 233 -10.24 14.10 9.29
C PRO A 233 -9.65 15.26 10.10
N GLN A 234 -10.09 16.49 9.83
CA GLN A 234 -9.57 17.73 10.45
C GLN A 234 -9.62 17.77 11.99
N ALA A 235 -10.41 16.92 12.64
CA ALA A 235 -10.49 16.84 14.10
C ALA A 235 -9.22 16.27 14.78
N ALA A 236 -8.28 15.71 14.00
CA ALA A 236 -7.01 15.16 14.49
C ALA A 236 -5.79 16.10 14.26
N GLN A 237 -6.02 17.39 14.03
CA GLN A 237 -4.94 18.37 13.73
C GLN A 237 -4.66 19.36 14.88
N SER A 238 -5.12 19.07 16.10
CA SER A 238 -4.98 19.94 17.27
C SER A 238 -3.82 19.55 18.17
#